data_AF-A0A5J6U2H7-F1
#
_entry.id   AF-A0A5J6U2H7-F1
#
_cell.length_a   1.000
_cell.length_b   1.000
_cell.length_c   1.000
_cell.angle_alpha   90.00
_cell.angle_beta   90.00
_cell.angle_gamma   90.00
#
_symmetry.space_group_name_H-M   'P 1'
#
loop_
_entity.id
_entity.type
_entity.pdbx_description
1 polymer ?
#
loop_
_entity_poly.entity_id
_entity_poly.type
_entity_poly.pdbx_seq_one_letter_code
_entity_poly.pdbx_strand_id
1 'polypeptide(L)'
;MHSTPVPESSDLPPRLDRGLTALTEMTGPTVSFTVAPDPESVTEARHFALSRLDDWDLADLSDDVGLVVSELVTNALRHGGPGTDGRRAGDAVHREDAYGCATTGALGDPSDPLGSAPSAIRLRLVHEGPWLLCGILDASRAAPRRKEPDYIAETGRGLHLVDSFSVRWGWRTLAQGKVVWALFRAEPHRT
;
A
#
# COMPACT_ATOMS: atom_id res chain seq x y z
N MET A 1 -3.98 24.92 -7.12
CA MET A 1 -3.55 23.52 -7.37
C MET A 1 -4.79 22.64 -7.38
N HIS A 2 -5.22 22.18 -8.56
CA HIS A 2 -6.35 21.24 -8.66
C HIS A 2 -5.83 19.82 -8.37
N SER A 3 -6.48 19.14 -7.43
CA SER A 3 -6.17 17.75 -7.13
C SER A 3 -7.44 16.93 -7.33
N THR A 4 -7.41 16.04 -8.33
CA THR A 4 -8.55 15.22 -8.69
C THR A 4 -8.44 13.87 -7.97
N PRO A 5 -9.52 13.40 -7.30
CA PRO A 5 -9.55 12.05 -6.79
C PRO A 5 -9.48 11.06 -7.96
N VAL A 6 -8.65 10.04 -7.83
CA VAL A 6 -8.56 8.97 -8.82
C VAL A 6 -9.81 8.09 -8.65
N PRO A 7 -10.53 7.73 -9.72
CA PRO A 7 -11.67 6.83 -9.62
C PRO A 7 -11.21 5.48 -9.02
N GLU A 8 -12.08 4.86 -8.22
CA GLU A 8 -11.83 3.54 -7.67
C GLU A 8 -11.76 2.50 -8.79
N SER A 9 -10.96 1.45 -8.59
CA SER A 9 -10.78 0.39 -9.60
C SER A 9 -12.02 -0.50 -9.64
N SER A 10 -12.82 -0.38 -10.71
CA SER A 10 -13.91 -1.31 -11.02
C SER A 10 -13.56 -2.19 -12.24
N ASP A 11 -14.30 -3.28 -12.44
CA ASP A 11 -14.25 -4.14 -13.64
C ASP A 11 -12.84 -4.62 -14.02
N LEU A 12 -12.10 -5.15 -13.04
CA LEU A 12 -10.75 -5.65 -13.26
C LEU A 12 -10.76 -7.00 -13.99
N PRO A 13 -9.80 -7.26 -14.90
CA PRO A 13 -9.65 -8.58 -15.50
C PRO A 13 -9.54 -9.67 -14.42
N PRO A 14 -10.13 -10.88 -14.60
CA PRO A 14 -10.22 -11.89 -13.54
C PRO A 14 -8.88 -12.29 -12.88
N ARG A 15 -7.78 -12.27 -13.65
CA ARG A 15 -6.44 -12.56 -13.10
C ARG A 15 -5.95 -11.47 -12.16
N LEU A 16 -6.18 -10.21 -12.50
CA LEU A 16 -5.83 -9.07 -11.65
C LEU A 16 -6.70 -9.06 -10.39
N ASP A 17 -7.99 -9.40 -10.53
CA ASP A 17 -8.88 -9.52 -9.37
C ASP A 17 -8.41 -10.62 -8.40
N ARG A 18 -8.04 -11.80 -8.90
CA ARG A 18 -7.42 -12.85 -8.07
C ARG A 18 -6.16 -12.39 -7.35
N GLY A 19 -5.23 -11.74 -8.07
CA GLY A 19 -4.00 -11.22 -7.47
C GLY A 19 -4.29 -10.15 -6.40
N LEU A 20 -5.30 -9.31 -6.59
CA LEU A 20 -5.74 -8.35 -5.58
C LEU A 20 -6.39 -9.03 -4.39
N THR A 21 -7.17 -10.08 -4.60
CA THR A 21 -7.69 -10.92 -3.52
C THR A 21 -6.55 -11.56 -2.73
N ALA A 22 -5.52 -12.10 -3.40
CA ALA A 22 -4.32 -12.62 -2.73
C ALA A 22 -3.61 -11.52 -1.91
N LEU A 23 -3.45 -10.32 -2.50
CA LEU A 23 -2.91 -9.15 -1.80
C LEU A 23 -3.73 -8.76 -0.57
N THR A 24 -5.06 -8.94 -0.56
CA THR A 24 -5.91 -8.52 0.56
C THR A 24 -6.12 -9.63 1.59
N GLU A 25 -6.41 -10.86 1.17
CA GLU A 25 -6.84 -11.97 2.02
C GLU A 25 -5.67 -12.85 2.50
N MET A 26 -4.43 -12.56 2.10
CA MET A 26 -3.25 -13.40 2.35
C MET A 26 -3.38 -14.83 1.80
N THR A 27 -4.27 -15.04 0.83
CA THR A 27 -4.45 -16.33 0.19
C THR A 27 -3.43 -16.50 -0.93
N GLY A 28 -2.51 -17.44 -0.80
CA GLY A 28 -1.43 -17.70 -1.78
C GLY A 28 -0.06 -17.19 -1.33
N PRO A 29 1.00 -17.35 -2.16
CA PRO A 29 2.37 -16.97 -1.82
C PRO A 29 2.54 -15.43 -1.87
N THR A 30 2.08 -14.77 -0.81
CA THR A 30 2.26 -13.32 -0.62
C THR A 30 3.42 -13.08 0.33
N VAL A 31 4.34 -12.20 -0.05
CA VAL A 31 5.38 -11.69 0.88
C VAL A 31 4.98 -10.29 1.32
N SER A 32 5.21 -9.96 2.60
CA SER A 32 4.78 -8.68 3.15
C SER A 32 5.83 -8.04 4.03
N PHE A 33 5.80 -6.71 4.07
CA PHE A 33 6.60 -5.85 4.92
C PHE A 33 5.69 -4.87 5.65
N THR A 34 5.85 -4.75 6.96
CA THR A 34 5.13 -3.76 7.77
C THR A 34 5.93 -2.47 7.75
N VAL A 35 5.30 -1.39 7.29
CA VAL A 35 5.91 -0.05 7.23
C VAL A 35 5.66 0.64 8.57
N ALA A 36 6.73 1.00 9.29
CA ALA A 36 6.62 1.80 10.50
C ALA A 36 6.41 3.29 10.15
N PRO A 37 5.82 4.09 11.06
CA PRO A 37 5.48 5.50 10.79
C PRO A 37 6.71 6.42 10.84
N ASP A 38 7.77 6.07 10.13
CA ASP A 38 9.02 6.82 10.03
C ASP A 38 9.52 6.87 8.57
N PRO A 39 10.35 7.86 8.20
CA PRO A 39 10.88 7.97 6.83
C PRO A 39 11.87 6.87 6.44
N GLU A 40 12.55 6.22 7.40
CA GLU A 40 13.54 5.17 7.12
C GLU A 40 12.86 3.92 6.54
N SER A 41 11.63 3.65 6.97
CA SER A 41 10.77 2.59 6.46
C SER A 41 10.56 2.63 4.94
N VAL A 42 10.73 3.79 4.28
CA VAL A 42 10.68 3.89 2.81
C VAL A 42 11.85 3.14 2.16
N THR A 43 13.05 3.32 2.71
CA THR A 43 14.27 2.66 2.23
C THR A 43 14.21 1.16 2.53
N GLU A 44 13.75 0.79 3.72
CA GLU A 44 13.60 -0.61 4.12
C GLU A 44 12.56 -1.35 3.25
N ALA A 45 11.42 -0.72 2.98
CA ALA A 45 10.39 -1.28 2.11
C ALA A 45 10.92 -1.47 0.67
N ARG A 46 11.71 -0.52 0.16
CA ARG A 46 12.38 -0.65 -1.14
C ARG A 46 13.34 -1.84 -1.13
N HIS A 47 14.25 -1.93 -0.16
CA HIS A 47 15.20 -3.03 -0.06
C HIS A 47 14.51 -4.39 0.07
N PHE A 48 13.44 -4.46 0.87
CA PHE A 48 12.59 -5.64 0.95
C PHE A 48 12.06 -6.04 -0.42
N ALA A 49 11.49 -5.09 -1.18
CA ALA A 49 10.95 -5.39 -2.50
C ALA A 49 12.03 -5.90 -3.46
N LEU A 50 13.17 -5.21 -3.52
CA LEU A 50 14.30 -5.59 -4.40
C LEU A 50 14.83 -6.99 -4.07
N SER A 51 14.96 -7.33 -2.78
CA SER A 51 15.37 -8.68 -2.38
C SER A 51 14.39 -9.76 -2.87
N ARG A 52 13.08 -9.47 -2.92
CA ARG A 52 12.09 -10.44 -3.42
C ARG A 52 12.10 -10.55 -4.93
N LEU A 53 12.41 -9.47 -5.64
CA LEU A 53 12.61 -9.53 -7.08
C LEU A 53 13.83 -10.39 -7.43
N ASP A 54 14.92 -10.27 -6.67
CA ASP A 54 16.10 -11.12 -6.82
C ASP A 54 15.77 -12.60 -6.56
N ASP A 55 15.09 -12.90 -5.43
CA ASP A 55 14.63 -14.25 -5.08
C ASP A 55 13.72 -14.89 -6.15
N TRP A 56 13.00 -14.05 -6.91
CA TRP A 56 12.03 -14.50 -7.92
C TRP A 56 12.57 -14.50 -9.34
N ASP A 57 13.85 -14.19 -9.53
CA ASP A 57 14.43 -14.05 -10.87
C ASP A 57 13.60 -12.98 -11.63
N LEU A 58 13.58 -11.76 -11.08
CA LEU A 58 12.88 -10.59 -11.64
C LEU A 58 13.71 -9.29 -11.47
N ALA A 59 15.04 -9.42 -11.38
CA ALA A 59 15.94 -8.30 -11.12
C ALA A 59 15.81 -7.15 -12.13
N ASP A 60 15.39 -7.43 -13.37
CA ASP A 60 15.15 -6.42 -14.42
C ASP A 60 14.05 -5.40 -14.05
N LEU A 61 13.15 -5.74 -13.13
CA LEU A 61 12.10 -4.86 -12.64
C LEU A 61 12.55 -3.96 -11.47
N SER A 62 13.79 -4.10 -10.99
CA SER A 62 14.25 -3.47 -9.75
C SER A 62 14.12 -1.95 -9.73
N ASP A 63 14.49 -1.28 -10.81
CA ASP A 63 14.44 0.18 -10.88
C ASP A 63 13.00 0.68 -10.84
N ASP A 64 12.13 0.12 -11.68
CA ASP A 64 10.72 0.49 -11.80
C ASP A 64 9.95 0.20 -10.51
N VAL A 65 10.06 -1.02 -10.00
CA VAL A 65 9.37 -1.45 -8.77
C VAL A 65 9.91 -0.68 -7.57
N GLY A 66 11.24 -0.51 -7.47
CA GLY A 66 11.85 0.22 -6.37
C GLY A 66 11.35 1.66 -6.28
N LEU A 67 11.24 2.34 -7.42
CA LEU A 67 10.69 3.70 -7.49
C LEU A 67 9.22 3.74 -7.08
N VAL A 68 8.39 2.85 -7.65
CA VAL A 68 6.96 2.79 -7.36
C VAL A 68 6.70 2.47 -5.88
N VAL A 69 7.46 1.53 -5.30
CA VAL A 69 7.38 1.21 -3.87
C VAL A 69 7.69 2.44 -3.03
N SER A 70 8.78 3.16 -3.31
CA SER A 70 9.12 4.37 -2.56
C SER A 70 8.02 5.43 -2.63
N GLU A 71 7.40 5.63 -3.79
CA GLU A 71 6.31 6.61 -3.95
C GLU A 71 5.02 6.18 -3.26
N LEU A 72 4.63 4.91 -3.38
CA LEU A 72 3.42 4.40 -2.74
C LEU A 72 3.55 4.39 -1.21
N VAL A 73 4.70 3.97 -0.67
CA VAL A 73 4.97 3.98 0.78
C VAL A 73 5.02 5.42 1.29
N THR A 74 5.69 6.33 0.60
CA THR A 74 5.71 7.76 0.98
C THR A 74 4.31 8.36 1.00
N ASN A 75 3.46 8.03 0.02
CA ASN A 75 2.07 8.48 0.00
C ASN A 75 1.27 7.90 1.16
N ALA A 76 1.46 6.62 1.49
CA ALA A 76 0.81 5.99 2.63
C ALA A 76 1.29 6.60 3.96
N LEU A 77 2.57 6.88 4.15
CA LEU A 77 3.07 7.54 5.38
C LEU A 77 2.50 8.96 5.54
N ARG A 78 2.30 9.67 4.43
CA ARG A 78 1.72 11.03 4.44
C ARG A 78 0.20 11.05 4.67
N HIS A 79 -0.51 9.98 4.34
CA HIS A 79 -1.99 9.99 4.26
C HIS A 79 -2.70 8.82 4.96
N GLY A 80 -1.94 7.83 5.47
CA GLY A 80 -2.40 6.53 5.95
C GLY A 80 -2.76 6.49 7.43
N GLY A 81 -2.76 7.63 8.12
CA GLY A 81 -3.38 7.73 9.44
C GLY A 81 -4.89 7.47 9.36
N PRO A 82 -5.53 6.97 10.43
CA PRO A 82 -6.98 6.92 10.51
C PRO A 82 -7.49 8.34 10.26
N GLY A 83 -8.05 8.55 9.07
CA GLY A 83 -8.58 9.84 8.70
C GLY A 83 -9.59 10.24 9.76
N THR A 84 -9.35 11.36 10.44
CA THR A 84 -10.43 12.15 10.99
C THR A 84 -11.24 12.66 9.80
N ASP A 85 -12.04 11.75 9.24
CA ASP A 85 -13.05 12.10 8.26
C ASP A 85 -13.90 13.20 8.91
N GLY A 86 -14.12 14.29 8.18
CA GLY A 86 -14.57 15.58 8.68
C GLY A 86 -16.02 15.61 9.20
N ARG A 87 -16.42 14.62 9.99
CA ARG A 87 -17.65 14.64 10.77
C ARG A 87 -17.33 15.20 12.14
N ARG A 88 -17.74 16.45 12.39
CA ARG A 88 -17.80 17.04 13.73
C ARG A 88 -18.53 16.06 14.65
N ALA A 89 -17.80 15.30 15.46
CA ALA A 89 -18.31 14.68 16.66
C ALA A 89 -18.39 15.80 17.71
N GLY A 90 -19.58 16.38 17.83
CA GLY A 90 -19.91 17.19 18.99
C GLY A 90 -19.86 16.30 20.24
N ASP A 91 -19.26 16.85 21.28
CA ASP A 91 -19.48 16.58 22.69
C ASP A 91 -19.38 15.12 23.18
N ALA A 92 -18.20 14.79 23.71
CA ALA A 92 -18.11 13.92 24.89
C ALA A 92 -16.83 14.26 25.67
N VAL A 93 -17.00 15.10 26.70
CA VAL A 93 -16.05 15.30 27.79
C VAL A 93 -16.19 14.14 28.78
N HIS A 94 -15.08 13.82 29.46
CA HIS A 94 -14.88 12.93 30.62
C HIS A 94 -14.21 11.59 30.28
N ARG A 95 -13.15 11.14 30.96
CA ARG A 95 -12.26 11.64 32.02
C ARG A 95 -11.12 10.59 32.09
N GLU A 96 -9.89 11.03 32.28
CA GLU A 96 -8.72 10.17 32.56
C GLU A 96 -8.96 9.31 33.80
N ASP A 97 -8.55 8.03 33.76
CA ASP A 97 -7.84 7.39 34.88
C ASP A 97 -7.27 6.01 34.46
N ALA A 98 -6.13 5.70 35.07
CA ALA A 98 -5.50 4.39 35.27
C ALA A 98 -4.50 3.86 34.23
N TYR A 99 -3.22 4.13 34.55
CA TYR A 99 -2.10 3.21 34.36
C TYR A 99 -2.46 1.76 34.76
N GLY A 100 -2.15 0.80 33.88
CA GLY A 100 -2.32 -0.64 34.18
C GLY A 100 -1.78 -1.53 33.08
N CYS A 101 -0.48 -1.83 33.14
CA CYS A 101 0.20 -2.82 32.31
C CYS A 101 -0.22 -4.25 32.70
N ALA A 102 -0.73 -5.03 31.74
CA ALA A 102 -0.54 -6.48 31.69
C ALA A 102 -0.84 -7.04 30.28
N THR A 103 0.22 -7.53 29.65
CA THR A 103 0.26 -8.34 28.44
C THR A 103 -0.61 -9.60 28.55
N THR A 104 -1.46 -9.86 27.56
CA THR A 104 -1.81 -11.24 27.17
C THR A 104 -2.05 -11.26 25.66
N GLY A 105 -1.26 -12.07 24.96
CA GLY A 105 -1.24 -12.16 23.51
C GLY A 105 -2.59 -12.56 22.94
N ALA A 106 -3.17 -11.69 22.12
CA ALA A 106 -4.20 -12.08 21.19
C ALA A 106 -3.49 -12.72 19.98
N LEU A 107 -3.68 -14.02 19.80
CA LEU A 107 -3.54 -14.66 18.51
C LEU A 107 -4.47 -13.91 17.55
N GLY A 108 -3.91 -13.04 16.72
CA GLY A 108 -4.67 -12.31 15.71
C GLY A 108 -5.38 -13.30 14.79
N ASP A 109 -6.61 -12.99 14.40
CA ASP A 109 -7.34 -13.76 13.40
C ASP A 109 -6.49 -13.81 12.11
N PRO A 110 -6.15 -15.00 11.59
CA PRO A 110 -5.43 -15.13 10.33
C PRO A 110 -6.21 -14.55 9.13
N SER A 111 -7.51 -14.27 9.30
CA SER A 111 -8.40 -13.63 8.33
C SER A 111 -8.40 -12.09 8.40
N ASP A 112 -7.69 -11.48 9.36
CA ASP A 112 -7.60 -10.04 9.54
C ASP A 112 -6.28 -9.48 8.97
N PRO A 113 -6.26 -9.01 7.71
CA PRO A 113 -5.02 -8.66 7.02
C PRO A 113 -4.30 -7.43 7.60
N LEU A 114 -4.99 -6.63 8.41
CA LEU A 114 -4.43 -5.46 9.08
C LEU A 114 -4.07 -5.71 10.55
N GLY A 115 -4.64 -6.75 11.17
CA GLY A 115 -4.49 -7.02 12.59
C GLY A 115 -5.03 -5.88 13.45
N SER A 116 -5.32 -6.16 14.72
CA SER A 116 -5.84 -5.19 15.70
C SER A 116 -4.90 -4.01 16.05
N ALA A 117 -3.93 -3.65 15.20
CA ALA A 117 -3.08 -2.47 15.34
C ALA A 117 -3.67 -1.30 14.51
N PRO A 118 -4.22 -0.26 15.14
CA PRO A 118 -4.96 0.79 14.45
C PRO A 118 -4.01 1.81 13.80
N SER A 119 -3.28 1.41 12.74
CA SER A 119 -2.60 2.29 11.74
C SER A 119 -1.55 1.55 10.89
N ALA A 120 -1.44 0.22 10.94
CA ALA A 120 -0.35 -0.47 10.27
C ALA A 120 -0.44 -0.33 8.74
N ILE A 121 0.55 0.32 8.13
CA ILE A 121 0.74 0.34 6.68
C ILE A 121 1.48 -0.95 6.31
N ARG A 122 1.00 -1.66 5.28
CA ARG A 122 1.60 -2.93 4.85
C ARG A 122 1.88 -2.92 3.36
N LEU A 123 3.15 -3.12 3.00
CA LEU A 123 3.56 -3.48 1.65
C LEU A 123 3.37 -4.98 1.44
N ARG A 124 2.78 -5.37 0.32
CA ARG A 124 2.62 -6.76 -0.13
C ARG A 124 3.03 -6.91 -1.58
N LEU A 125 3.73 -8.00 -1.87
CA LEU A 125 4.10 -8.40 -3.23
C LEU A 125 3.51 -9.78 -3.51
N VAL A 126 2.91 -9.92 -4.69
CA VAL A 126 2.37 -11.19 -5.21
C VAL A 126 2.94 -11.40 -6.60
N HIS A 127 3.68 -12.48 -6.77
CA HIS A 127 4.19 -12.90 -8.06
C HIS A 127 3.31 -14.05 -8.60
N GLU A 128 2.54 -13.74 -9.64
CA GLU A 128 1.77 -14.71 -10.43
C GLU A 128 2.16 -14.55 -11.90
N GLY A 129 3.24 -15.25 -12.29
CA GLY A 129 3.80 -15.18 -13.64
C GLY A 129 2.73 -15.22 -14.73
N PRO A 130 2.69 -14.23 -15.65
CA PRO A 130 3.75 -13.26 -15.97
C PRO A 130 3.57 -11.89 -15.29
N TRP A 131 3.00 -11.82 -14.09
CA TRP A 131 2.69 -10.56 -13.42
C TRP A 131 3.25 -10.48 -12.01
N LEU A 132 3.73 -9.29 -11.67
CA LEU A 132 4.01 -8.90 -10.30
C LEU A 132 2.99 -7.83 -9.89
N LEU A 133 2.27 -8.09 -8.80
CA LEU A 133 1.43 -7.09 -8.14
C LEU A 133 2.15 -6.57 -6.89
N CYS A 134 2.23 -5.25 -6.78
CA CYS A 134 2.68 -4.55 -5.58
C CYS A 134 1.49 -3.80 -4.98
N GLY A 135 1.19 -4.03 -3.70
CA GLY A 135 0.09 -3.38 -2.98
C GLY A 135 0.55 -2.73 -1.68
N ILE A 136 0.08 -1.52 -1.42
CA ILE A 136 0.13 -0.86 -0.11
C ILE A 136 -1.26 -0.86 0.50
N LEU A 137 -1.40 -1.49 1.66
CA LEU A 137 -2.59 -1.46 2.48
C LEU A 137 -2.41 -0.45 3.60
N ASP A 138 -3.41 0.38 3.84
CA ASP A 138 -3.43 1.33 4.96
C ASP A 138 -4.86 1.51 5.49
N ALA A 139 -4.97 2.02 6.71
CA ALA A 139 -6.25 2.19 7.40
C ALA A 139 -7.08 3.38 6.87
N SER A 140 -6.51 4.23 6.00
CA SER A 140 -7.21 5.38 5.43
C SER A 140 -8.19 4.94 4.35
N ARG A 141 -9.42 5.44 4.41
CA ARG A 141 -10.41 5.28 3.33
C ARG A 141 -10.36 6.41 2.30
N ALA A 142 -9.47 7.38 2.47
CA ALA A 142 -9.37 8.50 1.56
C ALA A 142 -8.83 8.06 0.19
N ALA A 143 -9.56 8.40 -0.88
CA ALA A 143 -9.11 8.18 -2.25
C ALA A 143 -7.72 8.81 -2.48
N PRO A 144 -6.78 8.10 -3.14
CA PRO A 144 -5.55 8.72 -3.63
C PRO A 144 -5.90 9.91 -4.53
N ARG A 145 -5.30 11.06 -4.24
CA ARG A 145 -5.54 12.28 -5.01
C ARG A 145 -4.34 12.55 -5.91
N ARG A 146 -4.57 12.59 -7.22
CA ARG A 146 -3.57 13.01 -8.19
C ARG A 146 -3.42 14.53 -8.05
N LYS A 147 -2.19 15.02 -7.92
CA LYS A 147 -1.87 16.46 -8.03
C LYS A 147 -1.20 16.67 -9.38
N GLU A 148 -1.64 17.65 -10.16
CA GLU A 148 -0.92 18.05 -11.37
C GLU A 148 0.54 18.38 -11.02
N PRO A 149 1.53 17.96 -11.81
CA PRO A 149 2.92 18.25 -11.52
C PRO A 149 3.13 19.76 -11.62
N ASP A 150 3.39 20.41 -10.49
CA ASP A 150 3.96 21.75 -10.53
C ASP A 150 5.44 21.57 -10.89
N TYR A 151 5.87 22.09 -12.03
CA TYR A 151 7.23 21.84 -12.57
C TYR A 151 8.34 22.27 -11.61
N ILE A 152 8.00 23.11 -10.63
CA ILE A 152 8.89 23.70 -9.63
C ILE A 152 8.78 23.02 -8.24
N ALA A 153 7.76 22.20 -7.98
CA ALA A 153 7.57 21.54 -6.69
C ALA A 153 7.96 20.06 -6.74
N GLU A 154 8.75 19.61 -5.77
CA GLU A 154 9.01 18.18 -5.53
C GLU A 154 7.73 17.42 -5.10
N THR A 155 6.71 18.16 -4.66
CA THR A 155 5.43 17.59 -4.19
C THR A 155 4.44 17.40 -5.35
N GLY A 156 3.98 16.17 -5.59
CA GLY A 156 2.91 15.87 -6.56
C GLY A 156 3.31 14.95 -7.72
N ARG A 157 4.60 14.58 -7.81
CA ARG A 157 5.09 13.65 -8.84
C ARG A 157 4.81 12.18 -8.53
N GLY A 158 4.55 11.81 -7.27
CA GLY A 158 4.49 10.40 -6.88
C GLY A 158 3.55 9.54 -7.70
N LEU A 159 2.26 9.89 -7.77
CA LEU A 159 1.31 9.11 -8.60
C LEU A 159 1.57 9.23 -10.11
N HIS A 160 2.27 10.28 -10.58
CA HIS A 160 2.71 10.37 -11.98
C HIS A 160 3.85 9.39 -12.29
N LEU A 161 4.75 9.15 -11.33
CA LEU A 161 5.79 8.15 -11.44
C LEU A 161 5.16 6.75 -11.42
N VAL A 162 4.20 6.50 -10.53
CA VAL A 162 3.44 5.23 -10.53
C VAL A 162 2.74 5.00 -11.88
N ASP A 163 2.14 6.03 -12.47
CA ASP A 163 1.52 5.98 -13.80
C ASP A 163 2.51 5.65 -14.91
N SER A 164 3.73 6.17 -14.84
CA SER A 164 4.75 6.00 -15.89
C SER A 164 5.48 4.65 -15.83
N PHE A 165 5.66 4.10 -14.63
CA PHE A 165 6.51 2.93 -14.40
C PHE A 165 5.74 1.64 -14.08
N SER A 166 4.40 1.69 -14.05
CA SER A 166 3.57 0.49 -13.93
C SER A 166 2.81 0.24 -15.23
N VAL A 167 2.53 -1.04 -15.52
CA VAL A 167 1.63 -1.40 -16.64
C VAL A 167 0.25 -0.82 -16.39
N ARG A 168 -0.22 -0.96 -15.15
CA ARG A 168 -1.48 -0.43 -14.63
C ARG A 168 -1.33 -0.24 -13.13
N TRP A 169 -2.07 0.71 -12.58
CA TRP A 169 -2.21 0.87 -11.14
C TRP A 169 -3.64 1.29 -10.80
N GLY A 170 -3.98 1.23 -9.53
CA GLY A 170 -5.28 1.65 -9.05
C GLY A 170 -5.39 1.57 -7.54
N TRP A 171 -6.61 1.74 -7.04
CA TRP A 171 -6.92 1.55 -5.63
C TRP A 171 -8.33 0.98 -5.44
N ARG A 172 -8.57 0.36 -4.27
CA ARG A 172 -9.87 -0.21 -3.88
C ARG A 172 -10.08 -0.06 -2.37
N THR A 173 -11.31 0.21 -1.97
CA THR A 173 -11.75 0.24 -0.57
C THR A 173 -11.80 -1.18 -0.01
N LEU A 174 -11.33 -1.35 1.22
CA LEU A 174 -11.42 -2.59 1.98
C LEU A 174 -12.32 -2.37 3.20
N ALA A 175 -12.77 -3.47 3.83
CA ALA A 175 -13.55 -3.39 5.07
C ALA A 175 -12.88 -2.50 6.13
N GLN A 176 -11.55 -2.55 6.21
CA GLN A 176 -10.74 -1.83 7.19
C GLN A 176 -9.72 -0.86 6.57
N GLY A 177 -10.06 -0.17 5.49
CA GLY A 177 -9.19 0.85 4.91
C GLY A 177 -9.20 0.81 3.38
N LYS A 178 -8.02 0.77 2.77
CA LYS A 178 -7.88 0.63 1.32
C LYS A 178 -6.63 -0.15 0.95
N VAL A 179 -6.55 -0.51 -0.33
CA VAL A 179 -5.31 -0.91 -0.99
C VAL A 179 -5.05 0.00 -2.18
N VAL A 180 -3.82 0.49 -2.31
CA VAL A 180 -3.30 1.11 -3.53
C VAL A 180 -2.33 0.12 -4.16
N TRP A 181 -2.49 -0.18 -5.45
CA TRP A 181 -1.76 -1.26 -6.10
C TRP A 181 -1.18 -0.84 -7.44
N ALA A 182 -0.08 -1.46 -7.83
CA ALA A 182 0.60 -1.32 -9.12
C ALA A 182 0.94 -2.70 -9.70
N LEU A 183 0.80 -2.83 -11.01
CA LEU A 183 1.00 -4.06 -11.78
C LEU A 183 2.21 -3.91 -12.69
N PHE A 184 3.10 -4.89 -12.67
CA PHE A 184 4.28 -4.99 -13.53
C PHE A 184 4.26 -6.29 -14.29
N ARG A 185 4.82 -6.27 -15.50
CA ARG A 185 4.99 -7.48 -16.31
C ARG A 185 6.26 -8.20 -15.85
N ALA A 186 6.08 -9.33 -15.19
CA ALA A 186 7.14 -10.24 -14.78
C ALA A 186 7.45 -11.19 -15.94
N GLU A 187 8.24 -10.73 -16.90
CA GLU A 187 8.81 -11.62 -17.90
C GLU A 187 10.03 -12.32 -17.29
N PRO A 188 10.10 -13.66 -17.29
CA PRO A 188 11.32 -14.34 -16.91
C PRO A 188 12.42 -13.99 -17.92
N HIS A 189 13.65 -13.84 -17.45
CA HIS A 189 14.81 -13.57 -18.31
C HIS A 189 14.88 -14.64 -19.39
N ARG A 190 14.92 -14.20 -20.65
CA ARG A 190 15.40 -15.06 -21.72
C ARG A 190 16.92 -15.11 -21.63
N THR A 191 17.44 -16.09 -20.89
CA THR A 191 18.82 -16.55 -21.04
C THR A 191 19.00 -17.29 -22.37
#